data_AF-A0A7C8EJK8-F1
#
_entry.id   AF-A0A7C8EJK8-F1
#
_cell.length_a   1.000
_cell.length_b   1.000
_cell.length_c   1.000
_cell.angle_alpha   90.00
_cell.angle_beta   90.00
_cell.angle_gamma   90.00
#
_symmetry.space_group_name_H-M   'P 1'
#
loop_
_entity.id
_entity.type
_entity.pdbx_description
1 polymer ?
#
loop_
_entity_poly.entity_id
_entity_poly.type
_entity_poly.pdbx_seq_one_letter_code
_entity_poly.pdbx_strand_id
1 'polypeptide(L)'
;DIAASLREVFSTLQELQKAEAEGIELAPTAEATGEAPAEQKPMLTPQGSIQKDKVICLECGAEMKQLTSKHLVSHGMGQKEYRKKYGFSMRTPLSAKSLTKARSKAAKQRGLPEKLQQFIEARRQKKAATSTQGAKEAGAAKTPKQTRLRKKKAT
;
A
#
# COMPACT_ATOMS: atom_id res chain seq x y z
N ASP A 1 -16.25 32.30 -36.69
CA ASP A 1 -17.11 31.85 -37.81
C ASP A 1 -17.89 30.58 -37.48
N ILE A 2 -19.23 30.68 -37.43
CA ILE A 2 -20.12 29.51 -37.22
C ILE A 2 -19.92 28.46 -38.33
N ALA A 3 -19.68 28.92 -39.55
CA ALA A 3 -19.42 28.04 -40.70
C ALA A 3 -18.14 27.20 -40.54
N ALA A 4 -17.14 27.67 -39.81
CA ALA A 4 -15.92 26.89 -39.56
C ALA A 4 -16.19 25.75 -38.56
N SER A 5 -16.87 26.05 -37.45
CA SER A 5 -17.23 25.06 -36.43
C SER A 5 -18.15 23.97 -36.98
N LEU A 6 -19.10 24.33 -37.87
CA LEU A 6 -19.97 23.33 -38.52
C LEU A 6 -19.18 22.39 -39.44
N ARG A 7 -18.13 22.88 -40.12
CA ARG A 7 -17.25 22.05 -40.94
C ARG A 7 -16.40 21.10 -40.11
N GLU A 8 -15.90 21.54 -38.97
CA GLU A 8 -15.13 20.71 -38.02
C GLU A 8 -16.00 19.60 -37.38
N VAL A 9 -17.23 19.93 -36.99
CA VAL A 9 -18.18 18.91 -36.49
C VAL A 9 -18.52 17.92 -37.60
N PHE A 10 -18.73 18.39 -38.83
CA PHE A 10 -19.01 17.50 -39.95
C PHE A 10 -17.84 16.55 -40.27
N SER A 11 -16.60 17.04 -40.25
CA SER A 11 -15.42 16.19 -40.49
C SER A 11 -15.26 15.11 -39.41
N THR A 12 -15.45 15.46 -38.14
CA THR A 12 -15.33 14.48 -37.04
C THR A 12 -16.41 13.39 -37.11
N LEU A 13 -17.65 13.75 -37.42
CA LEU A 13 -18.72 12.77 -37.63
C LEU A 13 -18.45 11.86 -38.84
N GLN A 14 -17.88 12.41 -39.91
CA GLN A 14 -17.52 11.64 -41.10
C GLN A 14 -16.38 10.65 -40.83
N GLU A 15 -15.42 11.00 -39.98
CA GLU A 15 -14.36 10.10 -39.52
C GLU A 15 -14.91 8.95 -38.67
N LEU A 16 -15.84 9.25 -37.75
CA LEU A 16 -16.51 8.23 -36.94
C LEU A 16 -17.32 7.25 -37.79
N GLN A 17 -18.09 7.76 -38.77
CA GLN A 17 -18.86 6.92 -39.68
C GLN A 17 -17.95 6.01 -40.54
N LYS A 18 -16.78 6.49 -40.95
CA LYS A 18 -15.78 5.67 -41.67
C LYS A 18 -15.18 4.59 -40.76
N ALA A 19 -14.83 4.95 -39.53
CA ALA A 19 -14.32 4.00 -38.54
C ALA A 19 -15.33 2.88 -38.22
N GLU A 20 -16.63 3.22 -38.16
CA GLU A 20 -17.72 2.26 -38.02
C GLU A 20 -17.86 1.35 -39.25
N ALA A 21 -17.77 1.91 -40.47
CA ALA A 21 -17.85 1.14 -41.72
C ALA A 21 -16.66 0.19 -41.93
N GLU A 22 -15.48 0.54 -41.41
CA GLU A 22 -14.27 -0.28 -41.45
C GLU A 22 -14.24 -1.35 -40.34
N GLY A 23 -15.30 -1.46 -39.52
CA GLY A 23 -15.47 -2.56 -38.56
C GLY A 23 -14.50 -2.51 -37.38
N ILE A 24 -14.01 -1.33 -37.02
CA ILE A 24 -13.19 -1.12 -35.83
C ILE A 24 -14.16 -0.81 -34.67
N GLU A 25 -14.47 -1.82 -33.86
CA GLU A 25 -15.20 -1.60 -32.61
C GLU A 25 -14.38 -0.71 -31.66
N LEU A 26 -14.74 0.57 -31.59
CA LEU A 26 -14.34 1.45 -30.49
C LEU A 26 -15.14 1.02 -29.25
N ALA A 27 -14.50 0.20 -28.41
CA ALA A 27 -14.97 -0.13 -27.07
C ALA A 27 -15.33 1.13 -26.26
N PRO A 28 -16.34 1.07 -25.37
CA PRO A 28 -16.91 2.24 -24.73
C PRO A 28 -15.87 2.97 -23.87
N THR A 29 -15.96 4.29 -23.91
CA THR A 29 -15.24 5.23 -23.04
C THR A 29 -15.48 4.90 -21.57
N ALA A 30 -14.63 4.03 -21.03
CA ALA A 30 -14.40 3.91 -19.60
C ALA A 30 -13.55 5.11 -19.17
N GLU A 31 -14.19 6.01 -18.44
CA GLU A 31 -13.64 6.85 -17.38
C GLU A 31 -12.16 7.26 -17.54
N ALA A 32 -11.97 8.50 -18.01
CA ALA A 32 -10.90 9.43 -17.64
C ALA A 32 -9.71 8.83 -16.86
N THR A 33 -8.92 8.00 -17.54
CA THR A 33 -7.53 7.77 -17.15
C THR A 33 -6.75 8.85 -17.87
N GLY A 34 -6.50 9.95 -17.17
CA GLY A 34 -5.58 10.99 -17.64
C GLY A 34 -4.19 10.40 -17.74
N GLU A 35 -3.84 9.86 -18.90
CA GLU A 35 -2.46 9.84 -19.37
C GLU A 35 -2.09 11.27 -19.74
N ALA A 36 -1.40 11.93 -18.82
CA ALA A 36 -0.51 13.04 -19.14
C ALA A 36 0.93 12.51 -19.12
N PRO A 37 1.82 13.09 -19.94
CA PRO A 37 3.04 12.45 -20.42
C PRO A 37 4.05 12.27 -19.29
N ALA A 38 4.92 11.27 -19.47
CA ALA A 38 6.14 11.13 -18.69
C ALA A 38 6.95 12.44 -18.67
N GLU A 39 7.75 12.59 -17.61
CA GLU A 39 8.75 13.65 -17.38
C GLU A 39 8.27 14.94 -16.73
N GLN A 40 7.83 14.79 -15.49
CA GLN A 40 8.35 15.60 -14.39
C GLN A 40 8.27 14.72 -13.17
N LYS A 41 9.41 14.34 -12.56
CA LYS A 41 9.41 13.78 -11.21
C LYS A 41 8.73 14.84 -10.35
N PRO A 42 7.46 14.69 -9.98
CA PRO A 42 6.84 15.75 -9.23
C PRO A 42 7.61 15.76 -7.91
N MET A 43 8.09 16.93 -7.51
CA MET A 43 8.67 17.15 -6.17
C MET A 43 7.54 17.01 -5.15
N LEU A 44 6.91 15.84 -5.11
CA LEU A 44 5.89 15.49 -4.15
C LEU A 44 6.60 15.43 -2.82
N THR A 45 6.14 16.27 -1.91
CA THR A 45 6.52 16.15 -0.52
C THR A 45 6.19 14.73 -0.06
N PRO A 46 6.98 14.15 0.86
CA PRO A 46 6.70 12.82 1.41
C PRO A 46 5.26 12.67 1.91
N GLN A 47 4.66 13.75 2.42
CA GLN A 47 3.27 13.76 2.87
C GLN A 47 2.24 13.68 1.73
N GLY A 48 2.55 14.22 0.54
CA GLY A 48 1.70 14.17 -0.64
C GLY A 48 1.68 12.82 -1.35
N SER A 49 2.68 11.97 -1.11
CA SER A 49 2.75 10.61 -1.69
C SER A 49 1.59 9.70 -1.24
N ILE A 50 1.09 9.87 0.00
CA ILE A 50 0.00 9.04 0.54
C ILE A 50 -1.34 9.78 0.39
N GLN A 51 -2.07 9.46 -0.67
CA GLN A 51 -3.39 10.03 -0.92
C GLN A 51 -4.51 9.22 -0.27
N LYS A 52 -5.76 9.65 -0.48
CA LYS A 52 -6.95 9.00 0.08
C LYS A 52 -7.11 7.59 -0.49
N ASP A 53 -7.03 7.45 -1.81
CA ASP A 53 -7.33 6.19 -2.53
C ASP A 53 -6.12 5.51 -3.16
N LYS A 54 -5.05 6.27 -3.42
CA LYS A 54 -3.81 5.79 -4.02
C LYS A 54 -2.58 6.29 -3.26
N VAL A 55 -1.44 5.68 -3.56
CA VAL A 55 -0.11 6.02 -3.08
C VAL A 55 0.81 6.12 -4.28
N ILE A 56 1.55 7.20 -4.38
CA ILE A 56 2.49 7.47 -5.47
C ILE A 56 3.90 7.10 -5.00
N CYS A 57 4.60 6.25 -5.73
CA CYS A 57 6.00 5.96 -5.45
C CYS A 57 6.88 7.18 -5.79
N LEU A 58 7.72 7.59 -4.85
CA LEU A 58 8.58 8.78 -5.03
C LEU A 58 9.81 8.52 -5.91
N GLU A 59 10.10 7.26 -6.24
CA GLU A 59 11.24 6.90 -7.10
C GLU A 59 10.83 6.84 -8.57
N CYS A 60 9.66 6.25 -8.86
CA CYS A 60 9.22 5.96 -10.22
C CYS A 60 7.86 6.57 -10.59
N GLY A 61 7.19 7.29 -9.69
CA GLY A 61 5.88 7.91 -9.96
C GLY A 61 4.71 6.93 -10.07
N ALA A 62 4.94 5.62 -9.90
CA ALA A 62 3.88 4.62 -10.07
C ALA A 62 2.77 4.78 -9.01
N GLU A 63 1.52 4.75 -9.46
CA GLU A 63 0.34 4.83 -8.62
C GLU A 63 -0.12 3.43 -8.17
N MET A 64 -0.21 3.21 -6.86
CA MET A 64 -0.62 1.92 -6.30
C MET A 64 -1.48 2.11 -5.05
N LYS A 65 -2.33 1.14 -4.70
CA LYS A 65 -3.08 1.18 -3.41
C LYS A 65 -2.17 0.99 -2.18
N GLN A 66 -1.02 0.34 -2.36
CA GLN A 66 -0.02 0.09 -1.33
C GLN A 66 1.37 -0.09 -1.94
N LEU A 67 2.39 0.54 -1.35
CA LEU A 67 3.79 0.29 -1.66
C LEU A 67 4.17 -1.11 -1.15
N THR A 68 4.23 -2.05 -2.08
CA THR A 68 4.51 -3.45 -1.79
C THR A 68 6.02 -3.67 -1.69
N SER A 69 6.47 -4.63 -0.88
CA SER A 69 7.91 -4.95 -0.78
C SER A 69 8.51 -5.34 -2.14
N LYS A 70 7.73 -6.02 -3.01
CA LYS A 70 8.17 -6.39 -4.36
C LYS A 70 8.56 -5.17 -5.21
N HIS A 71 7.76 -4.10 -5.13
CA HIS A 71 8.02 -2.86 -5.87
C HIS A 71 9.24 -2.11 -5.32
N LEU A 72 9.50 -2.19 -4.02
CA LEU A 72 10.70 -1.56 -3.46
C LEU A 72 11.97 -2.36 -3.80
N VAL A 73 11.85 -3.69 -3.88
CA VAL A 73 12.94 -4.57 -4.31
C VAL A 73 13.34 -4.32 -5.76
N SER A 74 12.41 -3.97 -6.66
CA SER A 74 12.78 -3.57 -8.03
C SER A 74 13.60 -2.28 -8.07
N HIS A 75 13.49 -1.43 -7.04
CA HIS A 75 14.34 -0.24 -6.86
C HIS A 75 15.59 -0.52 -6.01
N GLY A 76 15.88 -1.79 -5.70
CA GLY A 76 17.05 -2.18 -4.92
C GLY A 76 17.03 -1.77 -3.45
N MET A 77 15.86 -1.41 -2.89
CA MET A 77 15.76 -0.93 -1.52
C MET A 77 14.66 -1.62 -0.69
N GLY A 78 14.83 -1.62 0.63
CA GLY A 78 13.82 -2.11 1.57
C GLY A 78 12.80 -1.04 1.98
N GLN A 79 11.68 -1.48 2.58
CA GLN A 79 10.68 -0.55 3.18
C GLN A 79 11.28 0.39 4.23
N LYS A 80 12.26 -0.09 5.01
CA LYS A 80 12.92 0.71 6.05
C LYS A 80 13.81 1.80 5.45
N GLU A 81 14.56 1.45 4.41
CA GLU A 81 15.44 2.38 3.70
C GLU A 81 14.63 3.43 2.96
N TYR A 82 13.57 3.03 2.25
CA TYR A 82 12.64 3.96 1.61
C TYR A 82 12.08 4.98 2.61
N ARG A 83 11.67 4.53 3.81
CA ARG A 83 11.19 5.43 4.86
C ARG A 83 12.25 6.39 5.38
N LYS A 84 13.50 5.94 5.52
CA LYS A 84 14.61 6.82 5.94
C LYS A 84 14.95 7.84 4.86
N LYS A 85 15.04 7.41 3.60
CA LYS A 85 15.37 8.25 2.44
C LYS A 85 14.40 9.42 2.28
N TYR A 86 13.11 9.16 2.47
CA TYR A 86 12.05 10.16 2.32
C TYR A 86 11.51 10.72 3.65
N GLY A 87 12.12 10.40 4.79
CA GLY A 87 11.71 10.94 6.10
C GLY A 87 10.34 10.48 6.61
N PHE A 88 9.83 9.31 6.18
CA PHE A 88 8.59 8.75 6.71
C PHE A 88 8.77 8.20 8.13
N SER A 89 7.79 8.47 9.01
CA SER A 89 7.74 7.82 10.32
C SER A 89 7.61 6.30 10.19
N MET A 90 8.27 5.58 11.11
CA MET A 90 8.21 4.11 11.17
C MET A 90 6.81 3.58 11.51
N ARG A 91 5.95 4.41 12.11
CA ARG A 91 4.56 4.04 12.43
C ARG A 91 3.58 4.26 11.27
N THR A 92 3.94 5.10 10.30
CA THR A 92 3.04 5.44 9.20
C THR A 92 2.94 4.27 8.20
N PRO A 93 1.72 3.87 7.79
CA PRO A 93 1.56 2.85 6.76
C PRO A 93 1.88 3.44 5.37
N LEU A 94 2.61 2.68 4.54
CA LEU A 94 2.88 3.03 3.14
C LEU A 94 1.72 2.57 2.22
N SER A 95 0.49 2.82 2.65
CA SER A 95 -0.73 2.42 1.94
C SER A 95 -1.75 3.54 1.94
N ALA A 96 -2.67 3.50 0.98
CA ALA A 96 -3.73 4.48 0.86
C ALA A 96 -4.56 4.54 2.15
N LYS A 97 -5.06 5.74 2.49
CA LYS A 97 -5.84 5.94 3.72
C LYS A 97 -7.14 5.14 3.69
N SER A 98 -7.79 5.00 2.53
CA SER A 98 -8.99 4.19 2.35
C SER A 98 -8.73 2.70 2.62
N LEU A 99 -7.60 2.17 2.13
CA LEU A 99 -7.20 0.77 2.36
C LEU A 99 -6.98 0.47 3.85
N THR A 100 -6.26 1.36 4.54
CA THR A 100 -6.02 1.23 5.99
C THR A 100 -7.33 1.27 6.79
N LYS A 101 -8.25 2.18 6.42
CA LYS A 101 -9.58 2.26 7.03
C LYS A 101 -10.42 0.99 6.77
N ALA A 102 -10.42 0.48 5.54
CA ALA A 102 -11.15 -0.74 5.18
C ALA A 102 -10.65 -1.96 5.98
N ARG A 103 -9.33 -2.13 6.09
CA ARG A 103 -8.73 -3.18 6.92
C ARG A 103 -9.10 -3.05 8.41
N SER A 104 -9.08 -1.82 8.94
CA SER A 104 -9.49 -1.57 10.33
C SER A 104 -10.97 -1.90 10.57
N LYS A 105 -11.87 -1.50 9.66
CA LYS A 105 -13.30 -1.85 9.72
C LYS A 105 -13.51 -3.36 9.70
N ALA A 106 -12.86 -4.07 8.78
CA ALA A 106 -12.95 -5.53 8.69
C ALA A 106 -12.38 -6.24 9.94
N ALA A 107 -11.33 -5.68 10.57
CA ALA A 107 -10.80 -6.23 11.81
C ALA A 107 -11.76 -6.03 13.00
N LYS A 108 -12.42 -4.87 13.08
CA LYS A 108 -13.45 -4.60 14.10
C LYS A 108 -14.65 -5.53 13.93
N GLN A 109 -15.13 -5.72 12.70
CA GLN A 109 -16.23 -6.67 12.41
C GLN A 109 -15.90 -8.11 12.82
N ARG A 110 -14.63 -8.53 12.74
CA ARG A 110 -14.17 -9.87 13.16
C ARG A 110 -13.93 -10.00 14.67
N GLY A 111 -14.13 -8.95 15.45
CA GLY A 111 -13.84 -8.93 16.89
C GLY A 111 -12.35 -9.08 17.23
N LEU A 112 -11.45 -8.76 16.30
CA LEU A 112 -10.00 -8.84 16.54
C LEU A 112 -9.50 -7.97 17.71
N PRO A 113 -9.98 -6.72 17.93
CA PRO A 113 -9.48 -5.90 19.03
C PRO A 113 -9.83 -6.48 20.41
N GLU A 114 -11.03 -7.03 20.59
CA GLU A 114 -11.49 -7.63 21.85
C GLU A 114 -10.70 -8.90 22.17
N LYS A 115 -10.53 -9.79 21.18
CA LYS A 115 -9.71 -11.00 21.31
C LYS A 115 -8.26 -10.67 21.68
N LEU A 116 -7.72 -9.55 21.17
CA LEU A 116 -6.38 -9.09 21.52
C LEU A 116 -6.30 -8.64 22.99
N GLN A 117 -7.31 -7.92 23.50
CA GLN A 117 -7.36 -7.50 24.91
C GLN A 117 -7.38 -8.71 25.86
N GLN A 118 -8.26 -9.68 25.59
CA GLN A 118 -8.35 -10.92 26.37
C GLN A 118 -7.02 -11.69 26.38
N PHE A 119 -6.34 -11.78 25.24
CA PHE A 119 -5.03 -12.42 25.17
C PHE A 119 -3.96 -11.70 25.99
N ILE A 120 -3.96 -10.36 25.98
CA ILE A 120 -3.02 -9.55 26.77
C ILE A 120 -3.26 -9.76 28.26
N GLU A 121 -4.51 -9.76 28.72
CA GLU A 121 -4.88 -10.00 30.11
C GLU A 121 -4.49 -11.41 30.57
N ALA A 122 -4.83 -12.43 29.79
CA ALA A 122 -4.41 -13.81 30.08
C ALA A 122 -2.88 -13.95 30.15
N ARG A 123 -2.14 -13.26 29.29
CA ARG A 123 -0.67 -13.24 29.34
C ARG A 123 -0.13 -12.51 30.57
N ARG A 124 -0.76 -11.40 30.98
CA ARG A 124 -0.40 -10.66 32.20
C ARG A 124 -0.62 -11.52 33.45
N GLN A 125 -1.76 -12.20 33.55
CA GLN A 125 -2.06 -13.12 34.67
C GLN A 125 -1.06 -14.29 34.72
N LYS A 126 -0.76 -14.92 33.57
CA LYS A 126 0.24 -16.00 33.50
C LYS A 126 1.63 -15.52 33.93
N LYS A 127 2.03 -14.30 33.54
CA LYS A 127 3.31 -13.70 33.95
C LYS A 127 3.35 -13.41 35.45
N ALA A 128 2.24 -12.92 36.02
CA ALA A 128 2.12 -12.69 37.47
C ALA A 128 2.22 -13.99 38.27
N ALA A 129 1.56 -15.06 37.82
CA ALA A 129 1.64 -16.38 38.46
C ALA A 129 3.05 -17.01 38.40
N THR A 130 3.76 -16.85 37.28
CA THR A 130 5.14 -17.36 37.13
C THR A 130 6.17 -16.53 37.91
N SER A 131 5.96 -15.22 38.10
CA SER A 131 6.84 -14.40 38.95
C SER A 131 6.76 -14.76 40.43
N THR A 132 5.61 -15.24 40.91
CA THR A 132 5.47 -15.68 42.31
C THR A 132 6.13 -17.04 42.57
N GLN A 133 6.28 -17.88 41.54
CA GLN A 133 6.97 -19.18 41.64
C GLN A 133 8.49 -19.08 41.42
N GLY A 134 8.97 -18.12 40.61
CA GLY A 134 10.42 -17.90 40.38
C GLY A 134 11.20 -17.33 41.56
N ALA A 135 10.54 -16.88 42.63
CA ALA A 135 11.19 -16.43 43.86
C ALA A 135 11.55 -17.58 44.83
N LYS A 136 11.03 -18.81 44.61
CA LYS A 136 11.37 -20.00 45.42
C LYS A 136 12.42 -20.92 44.80
N GLU A 137 12.81 -20.72 43.54
CA GLU A 137 13.86 -21.49 42.86
C GLU A 137 14.92 -20.56 42.25
N ALA A 138 15.52 -19.70 43.07
CA ALA A 138 16.78 -19.04 42.74
C ALA A 138 17.95 -19.98 43.07
N GLY A 139 18.01 -21.11 42.37
CA GLY A 139 19.12 -22.05 42.41
C GLY A 139 19.20 -22.79 41.08
N ALA A 140 20.33 -22.62 40.39
CA ALA A 140 20.77 -23.33 39.17
C ALA A 140 20.38 -22.73 37.80
N ALA A 141 21.42 -22.14 37.18
CA ALA A 141 21.84 -22.27 35.78
C ALA A 141 20.94 -21.71 34.66
N LYS A 142 21.29 -20.50 34.21
CA LYS A 142 20.88 -19.92 32.93
C LYS A 142 21.56 -20.65 31.76
N THR A 143 20.79 -21.29 30.88
CA THR A 143 21.21 -21.59 29.50
C THR A 143 20.44 -20.70 28.52
N PRO A 144 21.11 -20.05 27.55
CA PRO A 144 20.48 -19.11 26.64
C PRO A 144 19.59 -19.83 25.62
N LYS A 145 18.32 -19.41 25.55
CA LYS A 145 17.37 -19.87 24.53
C LYS A 145 17.88 -19.51 23.14
N GLN A 146 18.15 -20.55 22.36
CA GLN A 146 18.54 -20.46 20.96
C GLN A 146 17.51 -19.62 20.18
N THR A 147 18.00 -18.54 19.59
CA THR A 147 17.35 -17.79 18.54
C THR A 147 17.04 -18.73 17.39
N ARG A 148 15.74 -19.00 17.13
CA ARG A 148 15.32 -19.76 15.94
C ARG A 148 15.71 -18.97 14.69
N LEU A 149 16.83 -19.36 14.12
CA LEU A 149 17.32 -18.91 12.82
C LEU A 149 16.23 -19.23 11.79
N ARG A 150 15.60 -18.19 11.22
CA ARG A 150 14.72 -18.35 10.06
C ARG A 150 15.60 -18.88 8.92
N LYS A 151 15.41 -20.16 8.60
CA LYS A 151 16.06 -20.85 7.48
C LYS A 151 15.80 -20.04 6.21
N LYS A 152 16.85 -19.40 5.68
CA LYS A 152 16.87 -18.87 4.32
C LYS A 152 16.67 -20.08 3.41
N LYS A 153 15.50 -20.22 2.79
CA LYS A 153 15.35 -21.11 1.63
C LYS A 153 15.96 -20.37 0.46
N ALA A 154 17.15 -20.82 0.06
CA ALA A 154 17.71 -20.58 -1.26
C ALA A 154 17.01 -21.52 -2.24
N THR A 155 16.38 -20.96 -3.25
CA THR A 155 16.24 -21.49 -4.62
C THR A 155 15.60 -20.40 -5.47
#